data_AF-A0A973G7Q2-F1
#
_entry.id   AF-A0A973G7Q2-F1
#
_cell.length_a   1.000
_cell.length_b   1.000
_cell.length_c   1.000
_cell.angle_alpha   90.00
_cell.angle_beta   90.00
_cell.angle_gamma   90.00
#
_symmetry.space_group_name_H-M   'P 1'
#
loop_
_entity.id
_entity.type
_entity.pdbx_description
1 polymer ?
#
loop_
_entity_poly.entity_id
_entity_poly.type
_entity_poly.pdbx_seq_one_letter_code
_entity_poly.pdbx_strand_id
1 'polypeptide(L)'
;MRRLVAGLLLVWLPTATGASIYLWRASDAWQQRSEQYLDTSRGLGADLAETRSELAGVQSELDAVRTQLATAQERIVELADEKAQLGDDREVQRQLADYQERVTDAAGRVALALDQCVQGQNQLIGYMENAAQYDPAELDQYAASVQALCQTATEANTALQSELAR
;
A
#
# COMPACT_ATOMS: atom_id res chain seq x y z
N MET A 1 -87.68 -11.65 70.72
CA MET A 1 -86.30 -11.15 70.51
C MET A 1 -85.28 -12.24 70.22
N ARG A 2 -85.13 -13.29 71.05
CA ARG A 2 -84.08 -14.33 70.89
C ARG A 2 -84.07 -15.06 69.53
N ARG A 3 -85.24 -15.31 68.92
CA ARG A 3 -85.36 -15.98 67.60
C ARG A 3 -84.97 -15.09 66.40
N LEU A 4 -85.21 -13.77 66.48
CA LEU A 4 -84.82 -12.82 65.44
C LEU A 4 -83.30 -12.58 65.47
N VAL A 5 -82.72 -12.44 66.66
CA VAL A 5 -81.27 -12.33 66.84
C VAL A 5 -80.56 -13.59 66.33
N ALA A 6 -81.11 -14.78 66.62
CA ALA A 6 -80.56 -16.04 66.11
C ALA A 6 -80.62 -16.13 64.58
N GLY A 7 -81.74 -15.76 63.95
CA GLY A 7 -81.87 -15.78 62.49
C GLY A 7 -80.92 -14.80 61.79
N LEU A 8 -80.74 -13.61 62.35
CA LEU A 8 -79.85 -12.58 61.80
C LEU A 8 -78.37 -12.99 61.93
N LEU A 9 -77.98 -13.58 63.06
CA LEU A 9 -76.65 -14.19 63.25
C LEU A 9 -76.40 -15.32 62.25
N LEU A 10 -77.40 -16.17 61.98
CA LEU A 10 -77.27 -17.34 61.12
C LEU A 10 -77.06 -16.96 59.64
N VAL A 11 -77.52 -15.78 59.22
CA VAL A 11 -77.26 -15.23 57.87
C VAL A 11 -75.97 -14.41 57.85
N TRP A 12 -75.68 -13.63 58.89
CA TRP A 12 -74.54 -12.72 58.90
C TRP A 12 -73.20 -13.46 58.97
N LEU A 13 -73.11 -14.51 59.80
CA LEU A 13 -71.91 -15.36 59.90
C LEU A 13 -71.43 -15.93 58.56
N PRO A 14 -72.27 -16.62 57.75
CA PRO A 14 -71.83 -17.15 56.46
C PRO A 14 -71.47 -16.05 55.47
N THR A 15 -72.16 -14.90 55.48
CA THR A 15 -71.81 -13.77 54.59
C THR A 15 -70.44 -13.16 54.92
N ALA A 16 -70.13 -12.95 56.21
CA ALA A 16 -68.83 -12.46 56.65
C ALA A 16 -67.71 -13.45 56.31
N THR A 17 -67.97 -14.75 56.49
CA THR A 17 -67.00 -15.80 56.16
C THR A 17 -66.74 -15.87 54.65
N GLY A 18 -67.80 -15.80 53.83
CA GLY A 18 -67.69 -15.76 52.36
C GLY A 18 -66.94 -14.53 51.86
N ALA A 19 -67.22 -13.35 52.43
CA ALA A 19 -66.51 -12.12 52.09
C ALA A 19 -65.01 -12.21 52.44
N SER A 20 -64.67 -12.75 53.61
CA SER A 20 -63.28 -12.97 54.01
C SER A 20 -62.54 -13.92 53.06
N ILE A 21 -63.16 -15.03 52.66
CA ILE A 21 -62.57 -15.98 51.69
C ILE A 21 -62.38 -15.31 50.32
N TYR A 22 -63.36 -14.53 49.86
CA TYR A 22 -63.26 -13.81 48.60
C TYR A 22 -62.13 -12.77 48.61
N LEU A 23 -62.06 -11.94 49.66
CA LEU A 23 -60.99 -10.96 49.82
C LEU A 23 -59.61 -11.61 49.89
N TRP A 24 -59.49 -12.74 50.57
CA TRP A 24 -58.25 -13.50 50.62
C TRP A 24 -57.83 -14.00 49.24
N ARG A 25 -58.74 -14.59 48.46
CA ARG A 25 -58.44 -15.02 47.08
C ARG A 25 -58.12 -13.85 46.14
N ALA A 26 -58.84 -12.74 46.28
CA ALA A 26 -58.56 -11.54 45.50
C ALA A 26 -57.16 -10.99 45.84
N SER A 27 -56.81 -10.94 47.13
CA SER A 27 -55.49 -10.51 47.60
C SER A 27 -54.38 -11.40 47.06
N ASP A 28 -54.55 -12.73 47.12
CA ASP A 28 -53.57 -13.70 46.60
C ASP A 28 -53.39 -13.57 45.07
N ALA A 29 -54.49 -13.44 44.33
CA ALA A 29 -54.44 -13.21 42.88
C ALA A 29 -53.77 -11.88 42.51
N TRP A 30 -53.99 -10.82 43.29
CA TRP A 30 -53.30 -9.54 43.12
C TRP A 30 -51.82 -9.63 43.44
N GLN A 31 -51.45 -10.35 44.50
CA GLN A 31 -50.05 -10.56 44.88
C GLN A 31 -49.29 -11.32 43.79
N GLN A 32 -49.83 -12.45 43.31
CA GLN A 32 -49.21 -13.23 42.23
C GLN A 32 -49.04 -12.41 40.95
N ARG A 33 -50.04 -11.61 40.58
CA ARG A 33 -49.95 -10.73 39.40
C ARG A 33 -48.89 -9.64 39.58
N SER A 34 -48.81 -9.06 40.77
CA SER A 34 -47.78 -8.05 41.10
C SER A 34 -46.37 -8.65 41.01
N GLU A 35 -46.18 -9.85 41.56
CA GLU A 35 -44.91 -10.58 41.48
C GLU A 35 -44.55 -10.90 40.02
N GLN A 36 -45.50 -11.37 39.22
CA GLN A 36 -45.28 -11.64 37.79
C GLN A 36 -44.91 -10.37 37.01
N TYR A 37 -45.56 -9.24 37.26
CA TYR A 37 -45.20 -7.97 36.62
C TYR A 37 -43.82 -7.48 37.03
N LEU A 38 -43.47 -7.61 38.31
CA LEU A 38 -42.14 -7.26 38.80
C LEU A 38 -41.06 -8.15 38.17
N ASP A 39 -41.31 -9.45 38.06
CA ASP A 39 -40.40 -10.41 37.44
C ASP A 39 -40.20 -10.10 35.95
N THR A 40 -41.31 -9.90 35.21
CA THR A 40 -41.27 -9.53 33.78
C THR A 40 -40.54 -8.20 33.56
N SER A 41 -40.82 -7.19 34.40
CA SER A 41 -40.17 -5.87 34.31
C SER A 41 -38.66 -5.97 34.58
N ARG A 42 -38.26 -6.79 35.55
CA ARG A 42 -36.83 -7.07 35.82
C ARG A 42 -36.17 -7.83 34.67
N GLY A 43 -36.85 -8.81 34.09
CA GLY A 43 -36.37 -9.54 32.91
C GLY A 43 -36.14 -8.60 31.72
N LEU A 44 -37.15 -7.81 31.34
CA LEU A 44 -37.03 -6.82 30.27
C LEU A 44 -35.94 -5.77 30.57
N GLY A 45 -35.78 -5.38 31.84
CA GLY A 45 -34.72 -4.48 32.27
C GLY A 45 -33.32 -5.08 32.10
N ALA A 46 -33.17 -6.37 32.39
CA ALA A 46 -31.92 -7.10 32.19
C ALA A 46 -31.60 -7.25 30.70
N ASP A 47 -32.57 -7.70 29.89
CA ASP A 47 -32.41 -7.85 28.43
C ASP A 47 -32.04 -6.53 27.75
N LEU A 48 -32.67 -5.43 28.18
CA LEU A 48 -32.37 -4.09 27.68
C LEU A 48 -30.96 -3.64 28.07
N ALA A 49 -30.52 -3.93 29.30
CA ALA A 49 -29.17 -3.61 29.75
C ALA A 49 -28.12 -4.42 28.97
N GLU A 50 -28.37 -5.70 28.74
CA GLU A 50 -27.52 -6.58 27.94
C GLU A 50 -27.43 -6.09 26.49
N THR A 51 -28.57 -5.86 25.83
CA THR A 51 -28.62 -5.35 24.44
C THR A 51 -27.88 -4.01 24.31
N ARG A 52 -27.99 -3.11 25.29
CA ARG A 52 -27.25 -1.84 25.29
C ARG A 52 -25.75 -2.04 25.45
N SER A 53 -25.34 -3.00 26.27
CA SER A 53 -23.94 -3.37 26.44
C SER A 53 -23.36 -3.96 25.15
N GLU A 54 -24.09 -4.87 24.50
CA GLU A 54 -23.70 -5.44 23.20
C GLU A 54 -23.60 -4.36 22.12
N LEU A 55 -24.59 -3.46 22.04
CA LEU A 55 -24.56 -2.35 21.10
C LEU A 55 -23.35 -1.44 21.30
N ALA A 56 -23.02 -1.12 22.55
CA ALA A 56 -21.82 -0.33 22.88
C ALA A 56 -20.53 -1.07 22.48
N GLY A 57 -20.48 -2.39 22.69
CA GLY A 57 -19.38 -3.25 22.25
C GLY A 57 -19.19 -3.23 20.74
N VAL A 58 -20.27 -3.49 19.98
CA VAL A 58 -20.25 -3.49 18.51
C VAL A 58 -19.88 -2.11 17.95
N GLN A 59 -20.35 -1.02 18.57
CA GLN A 59 -19.94 0.34 18.17
C GLN A 59 -18.44 0.57 18.39
N SER A 60 -17.90 0.13 19.52
CA SER A 60 -16.46 0.22 19.79
C SER A 60 -15.64 -0.60 18.79
N GLU A 61 -16.10 -1.81 18.43
CA GLU A 61 -15.45 -2.64 17.42
C GLU A 61 -15.49 -1.98 16.03
N LEU A 62 -16.63 -1.40 15.66
CA LEU A 62 -16.79 -0.69 14.40
C LEU A 62 -15.84 0.51 14.30
N ASP A 63 -15.70 1.29 15.36
CA ASP A 63 -14.79 2.44 15.39
C ASP A 63 -13.32 2.00 15.35
N ALA A 64 -12.97 0.89 16.01
CA ALA A 64 -11.64 0.29 15.91
C ALA A 64 -11.34 -0.17 14.47
N VAL A 65 -12.28 -0.86 13.81
CA VAL A 65 -12.13 -1.31 12.42
C VAL A 65 -12.03 -0.13 11.46
N ARG A 66 -12.83 0.93 11.64
CA ARG A 66 -12.73 2.16 10.84
C ARG A 66 -11.37 2.83 10.98
N THR A 67 -10.84 2.89 12.20
CA THR A 67 -9.50 3.44 12.46
C THR A 67 -8.43 2.61 11.76
N GLN A 68 -8.50 1.28 11.88
CA GLN A 68 -7.58 0.38 11.17
C GLN A 68 -7.66 0.52 9.65
N LEU A 69 -8.87 0.68 9.10
CA LEU A 69 -9.06 0.91 7.67
C LEU A 69 -8.44 2.24 7.23
N ALA A 70 -8.62 3.31 8.00
CA ALA A 70 -8.01 4.60 7.69
C ALA A 70 -6.48 4.52 7.71
N THR A 71 -5.89 3.89 8.72
CA THR A 71 -4.43 3.66 8.79
C THR A 71 -3.94 2.79 7.63
N ALA A 72 -4.67 1.74 7.27
CA ALA A 72 -4.30 0.88 6.14
C ALA A 72 -4.35 1.65 4.80
N GLN A 73 -5.35 2.52 4.60
CA GLN A 73 -5.44 3.38 3.42
C GLN A 73 -4.27 4.36 3.34
N GLU A 74 -3.92 5.01 4.45
CA GLU A 74 -2.76 5.90 4.53
C GLU A 74 -1.46 5.16 4.16
N ARG A 75 -1.27 3.95 4.71
CA ARG A 75 -0.10 3.12 4.39
C ARG A 75 -0.07 2.67 2.92
N ILE A 76 -1.23 2.40 2.32
CA ILE A 76 -1.32 2.06 0.89
C ILE A 76 -0.91 3.25 0.02
N VAL A 77 -1.34 4.46 0.37
CA VAL A 77 -0.96 5.69 -0.34
C VAL A 77 0.55 5.92 -0.22
N GLU A 78 1.10 5.82 0.99
CA GLU A 78 2.55 5.95 1.24
C GLU A 78 3.37 4.92 0.43
N LEU A 79 2.94 3.65 0.40
CA LEU A 79 3.60 2.61 -0.39
C LEU A 79 3.48 2.85 -1.90
N ALA A 80 2.38 3.45 -2.37
CA ALA A 80 2.21 3.80 -3.78
C ALA A 80 3.18 4.93 -4.17
N ASP A 81 3.34 5.94 -3.32
CA ASP A 81 4.30 7.04 -3.52
C ASP A 81 5.75 6.53 -3.48
N GLU A 82 6.10 5.67 -2.52
CA GLU A 82 7.42 5.04 -2.43
C GLU A 82 7.72 4.20 -3.68
N LYS A 83 6.74 3.44 -4.18
CA LYS A 83 6.89 2.66 -5.42
C LYS A 83 7.09 3.55 -6.65
N ALA A 84 6.40 4.70 -6.72
CA ALA A 84 6.57 5.65 -7.80
C ALA A 84 7.99 6.23 -7.80
N GLN A 85 8.47 6.70 -6.63
CA GLN A 85 9.83 7.22 -6.46
C GLN A 85 10.89 6.17 -6.81
N LEU A 86 10.75 4.94 -6.30
CA LEU A 86 11.66 3.85 -6.66
C LEU A 86 11.60 3.47 -8.15
N GLY A 87 10.46 3.69 -8.80
CA GLY A 87 10.30 3.53 -10.24
C GLY A 87 11.14 4.55 -11.02
N ASP A 88 11.01 5.82 -10.64
CA ASP A 88 11.74 6.94 -11.25
C ASP A 88 13.25 6.81 -11.01
N ASP A 89 13.68 6.49 -9.79
CA ASP A 89 15.09 6.29 -9.45
C ASP A 89 15.72 5.16 -10.28
N ARG A 90 14.98 4.06 -10.49
CA ARG A 90 15.44 2.94 -11.33
C ARG A 90 15.54 3.32 -12.79
N GLU A 91 14.66 4.18 -13.28
CA GLU A 91 14.70 4.66 -14.66
C GLU A 91 15.89 5.60 -14.87
N VAL A 92 16.14 6.53 -13.93
CA VAL A 92 17.34 7.38 -13.94
C VAL A 92 18.62 6.54 -13.88
N GLN A 93 18.66 5.52 -13.01
CA GLN A 93 19.81 4.61 -12.94
C GLN A 93 20.02 3.82 -14.25
N ARG A 94 18.95 3.36 -14.90
CA ARG A 94 19.04 2.71 -16.22
C ARG A 94 19.57 3.67 -17.28
N GLN A 95 19.03 4.88 -17.35
CA GLN A 95 19.51 5.90 -18.29
C GLN A 95 20.99 6.25 -18.07
N LEU A 96 21.43 6.33 -16.82
CA LEU A 96 22.83 6.58 -16.49
C LEU A 96 23.73 5.41 -16.91
N ALA A 97 23.32 4.17 -16.65
CA ALA A 97 24.06 2.98 -17.08
C ALA A 97 24.16 2.90 -18.61
N ASP A 98 23.05 3.09 -19.32
CA ASP A 98 23.01 3.10 -20.79
C ASP A 98 23.87 4.24 -21.37
N TYR A 99 23.85 5.42 -20.73
CA TYR A 99 24.73 6.54 -21.11
C TYR A 99 26.20 6.20 -20.91
N GLN A 100 26.57 5.61 -19.77
CA GLN A 100 27.94 5.18 -19.50
C GLN A 100 28.42 4.11 -20.48
N GLU A 101 27.56 3.15 -20.85
CA GLU A 101 27.87 2.13 -21.85
C GLU A 101 28.15 2.76 -23.22
N ARG A 102 27.26 3.66 -23.70
CA ARG A 102 27.46 4.36 -24.98
C ARG A 102 28.74 5.20 -25.00
N VAL A 103 29.01 5.95 -23.93
CA VAL A 103 30.22 6.78 -23.82
C VAL A 103 31.47 5.90 -23.78
N THR A 104 31.46 4.79 -23.05
CA THR A 104 32.60 3.87 -22.94
C THR A 104 32.88 3.17 -24.28
N ASP A 105 31.84 2.72 -24.98
CA ASP A 105 31.96 2.12 -26.31
C ASP A 105 32.49 3.13 -27.35
N ALA A 106 31.96 4.36 -27.34
CA ALA A 106 32.45 5.44 -28.19
C ALA A 106 33.92 5.81 -27.87
N ALA A 107 34.30 5.90 -26.60
CA ALA A 107 35.68 6.14 -26.19
C ALA A 107 36.62 5.01 -26.63
N GLY A 108 36.17 3.75 -26.55
CA GLY A 108 36.92 2.59 -27.04
C GLY A 108 37.17 2.65 -28.56
N ARG A 109 36.15 3.02 -29.35
CA ARG A 109 36.30 3.26 -30.79
C ARG A 109 37.31 4.36 -31.11
N VAL A 110 37.26 5.47 -30.37
CA VAL A 110 38.22 6.58 -30.53
C VAL A 110 39.64 6.11 -30.23
N ALA A 111 39.85 5.40 -29.11
CA ALA A 111 41.16 4.89 -28.73
C ALA A 111 41.74 3.95 -29.79
N LEU A 112 40.93 3.01 -30.31
CA LEU A 112 41.35 2.08 -31.36
C LEU A 112 41.71 2.79 -32.67
N ALA A 113 40.88 3.74 -33.12
CA ALA A 113 41.12 4.46 -34.35
C ALA A 113 42.36 5.38 -34.26
N LEU A 114 42.58 6.02 -33.10
CA LEU A 114 43.79 6.81 -32.83
C LEU A 114 45.04 5.93 -32.83
N ASP A 115 45.00 4.77 -32.19
CA ASP A 115 46.12 3.81 -32.18
C ASP A 115 46.50 3.37 -33.61
N GLN A 116 45.51 3.03 -34.44
CA GLN A 116 45.73 2.67 -35.85
C GLN A 116 46.31 3.84 -36.67
N CYS A 117 45.83 5.06 -36.45
CA CYS A 117 46.37 6.27 -37.10
C CYS A 117 47.83 6.53 -36.69
N VAL A 118 48.16 6.41 -35.40
CA VAL A 118 49.54 6.61 -34.90
C VAL A 118 50.48 5.52 -35.42
N GLN A 119 50.06 4.25 -35.40
CA GLN A 119 50.85 3.15 -35.96
C GLN A 119 51.07 3.33 -37.46
N GLY A 120 50.02 3.68 -38.21
CA GLY A 120 50.10 3.97 -39.64
C GLY A 120 51.08 5.11 -39.96
N GLN A 121 51.02 6.21 -39.20
CA GLN A 121 51.94 7.34 -39.33
C GLN A 121 53.39 6.96 -39.02
N ASN A 122 53.63 6.21 -37.95
CA ASN A 122 54.98 5.74 -37.60
C ASN A 122 55.58 4.86 -38.71
N GLN A 123 54.77 3.94 -39.27
CA GLN A 123 55.18 3.10 -40.38
C GLN A 123 55.48 3.93 -41.63
N LEU A 124 54.65 4.93 -41.94
CA LEU A 124 54.84 5.84 -43.07
C LEU A 124 56.14 6.64 -42.92
N ILE A 125 56.43 7.16 -41.71
CA ILE A 125 57.70 7.84 -41.41
C ILE A 125 58.89 6.90 -41.71
N GLY A 126 58.83 5.65 -41.26
CA GLY A 126 59.88 4.65 -41.54
C GLY A 126 60.06 4.36 -43.04
N TYR A 127 58.98 4.36 -43.82
CA TYR A 127 59.06 4.25 -45.28
C TYR A 127 59.67 5.49 -45.93
N MET A 128 59.35 6.70 -45.45
CA MET A 128 59.94 7.95 -45.94
C MET A 128 61.44 8.04 -45.63
N GLU A 129 61.89 7.56 -44.47
CA GLU A 129 63.31 7.48 -44.12
C GLU A 129 64.10 6.55 -45.05
N ASN A 130 63.42 5.54 -45.62
CA ASN A 130 64.02 4.53 -46.50
C ASN A 130 63.48 4.61 -47.95
N ALA A 131 63.01 5.79 -48.38
CA ALA A 131 62.24 5.96 -49.62
C ALA A 131 62.92 5.45 -50.90
N ALA A 132 64.26 5.41 -50.93
CA ALA A 132 65.01 4.88 -52.07
C ALA A 132 64.83 3.36 -52.30
N GLN A 133 64.22 2.64 -51.35
CA GLN A 133 63.99 1.20 -51.39
C GLN A 133 62.56 0.82 -51.80
N TYR A 134 61.66 1.79 -51.98
CA TYR A 134 60.23 1.56 -52.24
C TYR A 134 59.74 2.25 -53.52
N ASP A 135 58.66 1.74 -54.11
CA ASP A 135 58.02 2.38 -55.25
C ASP A 135 57.25 3.64 -54.81
N PRO A 136 57.47 4.81 -55.44
CA PRO A 136 56.74 6.04 -55.10
C PRO A 136 55.21 5.90 -55.19
N ALA A 137 54.67 5.10 -56.13
CA ALA A 137 53.23 4.89 -56.25
C ALA A 137 52.65 4.07 -55.08
N GLU A 138 53.43 3.14 -54.51
CA GLU A 138 53.03 2.38 -53.32
C GLU A 138 53.08 3.24 -52.06
N LEU A 139 54.07 4.14 -51.97
CA LEU A 139 54.17 5.12 -50.87
C LEU A 139 52.99 6.08 -50.86
N ASP A 140 52.57 6.59 -52.02
CA ASP A 140 51.41 7.48 -52.14
C ASP A 140 50.10 6.77 -51.75
N GLN A 141 49.92 5.50 -52.16
CA GLN A 141 48.76 4.71 -51.74
C GLN A 141 48.75 4.45 -50.24
N TYR A 142 49.90 4.11 -49.67
CA TYR A 142 50.01 3.88 -48.24
C TYR A 142 49.74 5.17 -47.45
N ALA A 143 50.29 6.30 -47.87
CA ALA A 143 50.00 7.61 -47.27
C ALA A 143 48.50 7.93 -47.29
N ALA A 144 47.81 7.67 -48.40
CA ALA A 144 46.35 7.84 -48.50
C ALA A 144 45.60 6.91 -47.53
N SER A 145 46.07 5.67 -47.32
CA SER A 145 45.45 4.75 -46.36
C SER A 145 45.61 5.22 -44.91
N VAL A 146 46.78 5.76 -44.54
CA VAL A 146 47.04 6.33 -43.21
C VAL A 146 46.18 7.58 -43.00
N GLN A 147 46.05 8.44 -44.01
CA GLN A 147 45.17 9.59 -43.98
C GLN A 147 43.71 9.18 -43.69
N ALA A 148 43.22 8.12 -44.34
CA ALA A 148 41.86 7.60 -44.12
C ALA A 148 41.68 7.06 -42.68
N LEU A 149 42.67 6.37 -42.12
CA LEU A 149 42.66 5.92 -40.72
C LEU A 149 42.59 7.10 -39.74
N CYS A 150 43.41 8.13 -39.96
CA CYS A 150 43.42 9.34 -39.13
C CYS A 150 42.13 10.16 -39.26
N GLN A 151 41.52 10.18 -40.44
CA GLN A 151 40.21 10.79 -40.64
C GLN A 151 39.12 10.04 -39.88
N THR A 152 39.13 8.71 -39.93
CA THR A 152 38.22 7.84 -39.15
C THR A 152 38.35 8.12 -37.64
N ALA A 153 39.59 8.28 -37.14
CA ALA A 153 39.83 8.63 -35.73
C ALA A 153 39.26 10.00 -35.35
N THR A 154 39.37 10.98 -36.25
CA THR A 154 38.83 12.34 -36.05
C THR A 154 37.29 12.34 -36.04
N GLU A 155 36.69 11.59 -36.95
CA GLU A 155 35.23 11.41 -37.02
C GLU A 155 34.69 10.70 -35.77
N ALA A 156 35.37 9.63 -35.32
CA ALA A 156 35.03 8.94 -34.08
C ALA A 156 35.10 9.87 -32.86
N ASN A 157 36.11 10.74 -32.78
CA ASN A 157 36.25 11.71 -31.69
C ASN A 157 35.14 12.76 -31.72
N THR A 158 34.79 13.25 -32.92
CA THR A 158 33.68 14.20 -33.09
C THR A 158 32.34 13.58 -32.67
N ALA A 159 32.12 12.31 -33.01
CA ALA A 159 30.94 11.56 -32.56
C ALA A 159 30.90 11.43 -31.02
N LEU A 160 32.02 11.11 -30.38
CA LEU A 160 32.11 11.06 -28.91
C LEU A 160 31.83 12.43 -28.28
N GLN A 161 32.41 13.51 -28.81
CA GLN A 161 32.16 14.86 -28.30
C GLN A 161 30.68 15.26 -28.42
N SER A 162 30.00 14.84 -29.48
CA SER A 162 28.55 15.05 -29.62
C SER A 162 27.73 14.26 -28.59
N GLU A 163 28.15 13.07 -28.19
CA GLU A 163 27.46 12.28 -27.15
C GLU A 163 27.71 12.84 -25.74
N LEU A 164 28.90 13.42 -25.49
CA LEU A 164 29.22 14.08 -24.22
C LEU A 164 28.52 15.43 -24.03
N ALA A 165 28.15 16.10 -25.13
CA ALA A 165 27.48 17.39 -25.13
C ALA A 165 25.94 17.30 -25.03
N ARG A 166 25.37 16.09 -25.05
CA ARG A 166 23.94 15.81 -24.83
C ARG A 166 23.66 15.57 -23.35
#